data_AF-A0A1H6K1V1-F1
#
_entry.id   AF-A0A1H6K1V1-F1
#
_cell.length_a   1.000
_cell.length_b   1.000
_cell.length_c   1.000
_cell.angle_alpha   90.00
_cell.angle_beta   90.00
_cell.angle_gamma   90.00
#
_symmetry.space_group_name_H-M   'P 1'
#
loop_
_entity.id
_entity.type
_entity.pdbx_description
1 polymer ?
#
loop_
_entity_poly.entity_id
_entity_poly.type
_entity_poly.pdbx_seq_one_letter_code
_entity_poly.pdbx_strand_id
1 'polypeptide(L)'
;MNKIGIELKWAGIITAFTCLWAALKQALGYHKDFSNILIPAIYYVILTFLWAIAFVDKKKSLGKGAVWEFKSAFKFGLILTGLLTILSPIAQYIIYENISPDYFNNMIEYQMAKGRQTRESLELIHNINFAIRQGVMNSLSLGVIYAALYAWVFKTKSNPNTTNIVVNNTKKRK
;
A
#
# COMPACT_ATOMS: atom_id res chain seq x y z
N MET A 1 4.71 -13.82 20.86
CA MET A 1 4.14 -13.80 19.48
C MET A 1 5.00 -12.88 18.63
N ASN A 2 5.48 -13.35 17.46
CA ASN A 2 6.55 -12.71 16.69
C ASN A 2 6.27 -11.25 16.34
N LYS A 3 7.29 -10.39 16.49
CA LYS A 3 7.21 -8.92 16.29
C LYS A 3 6.73 -8.49 14.88
N ILE A 4 6.77 -9.38 13.88
CA ILE A 4 6.45 -9.12 12.46
C ILE A 4 5.05 -9.64 12.05
N GLY A 5 4.32 -10.32 12.95
CA GLY A 5 3.07 -11.00 12.57
C GLY A 5 1.99 -10.07 12.02
N ILE A 6 1.88 -8.84 12.53
CA ILE A 6 0.86 -7.88 12.09
C ILE A 6 1.24 -7.23 10.77
N GLU A 7 2.52 -6.90 10.61
CA GLU A 7 3.10 -6.35 9.38
C GLU A 7 2.89 -7.32 8.21
N LEU A 8 3.21 -8.61 8.40
CA LEU A 8 3.02 -9.63 7.37
C LEU A 8 1.54 -9.89 7.05
N LYS A 9 0.68 -9.92 8.08
CA LYS A 9 -0.77 -10.05 7.90
C LYS A 9 -1.32 -8.95 7.00
N TRP A 10 -1.01 -7.69 7.29
CA TRP A 10 -1.51 -6.55 6.52
C TRP A 10 -0.87 -6.44 5.14
N ALA A 11 0.41 -6.77 5.00
CA ALA A 11 1.06 -6.87 3.70
C ALA A 11 0.35 -7.89 2.79
N GLY A 12 0.02 -9.07 3.33
CA GLY A 12 -0.74 -10.10 2.62
C GLY A 12 -2.14 -9.64 2.23
N ILE A 13 -2.91 -9.06 3.17
CA ILE A 13 -4.27 -8.56 2.91
C ILE A 13 -4.29 -7.49 1.81
N ILE A 14 -3.41 -6.49 1.90
CA ILE A 14 -3.33 -5.41 0.91
C ILE A 14 -2.95 -5.97 -0.45
N THR A 15 -1.97 -6.89 -0.51
CA THR A 15 -1.55 -7.52 -1.76
C THR A 15 -2.68 -8.35 -2.39
N ALA A 16 -3.37 -9.16 -1.59
CA ALA A 16 -4.51 -9.95 -2.04
C ALA A 16 -5.65 -9.04 -2.53
N PHE A 17 -5.92 -7.93 -1.83
CA PHE A 17 -6.88 -6.92 -2.27
C PHE A 17 -6.48 -6.32 -3.62
N THR A 18 -5.21 -6.00 -3.85
CA THR A 18 -4.72 -5.48 -5.14
C THR A 18 -5.00 -6.46 -6.28
N CYS A 19 -4.71 -7.74 -6.10
CA CYS A 19 -5.01 -8.78 -7.10
C CYS A 19 -6.52 -8.93 -7.32
N LEU A 20 -7.31 -8.97 -6.24
CA LEU A 20 -8.77 -9.08 -6.32
C LEU A 20 -9.39 -7.86 -7.04
N TRP A 21 -8.89 -6.66 -6.76
CA TRP A 21 -9.32 -5.44 -7.41
C TRP A 21 -9.00 -5.47 -8.92
N ALA A 22 -7.83 -5.97 -9.30
CA ALA A 22 -7.50 -6.17 -10.71
C ALA A 22 -8.42 -7.19 -11.40
N ALA A 23 -8.75 -8.29 -10.72
CA ALA A 23 -9.71 -9.28 -11.23
C ALA A 23 -11.11 -8.67 -11.43
N LEU A 24 -11.57 -7.86 -10.47
CA LEU A 24 -12.83 -7.13 -10.58
C LEU A 24 -12.81 -6.16 -11.78
N LYS A 25 -11.73 -5.38 -11.94
CA LYS A 25 -11.60 -4.46 -13.09
C LYS A 25 -11.62 -5.20 -14.43
N GLN A 26 -10.92 -6.34 -14.52
CA GLN A 26 -10.95 -7.18 -15.71
C GLN A 26 -12.37 -7.68 -16.00
N ALA A 27 -13.06 -8.21 -14.98
CA ALA A 27 -14.42 -8.74 -15.11
C ALA A 27 -15.43 -7.67 -15.54
N LEU A 28 -15.24 -6.43 -15.10
CA LEU A 28 -16.06 -5.28 -15.47
C LEU A 28 -15.64 -4.62 -16.81
N GLY A 29 -14.59 -5.11 -17.47
CA GLY A 29 -14.12 -4.58 -18.76
C GLY A 29 -13.22 -3.35 -18.68
N TYR A 30 -12.87 -2.87 -17.48
CA TYR A 30 -12.00 -1.69 -17.28
C TYR A 30 -10.53 -1.91 -17.64
N HIS A 31 -10.16 -3.11 -18.08
CA HIS A 31 -8.85 -3.41 -18.68
C HIS A 31 -8.90 -3.47 -20.22
N LYS A 32 -10.06 -3.15 -20.79
CA LYS A 32 -10.27 -2.95 -22.24
C LYS A 32 -10.63 -1.49 -22.54
N ASP A 33 -11.37 -0.85 -21.64
CA ASP A 33 -11.68 0.58 -21.70
C ASP A 33 -11.00 1.35 -20.55
N PHE A 34 -10.09 2.26 -20.92
CA PHE A 34 -9.31 3.09 -20.00
C PHE A 34 -9.76 4.55 -19.97
N SER A 35 -10.97 4.85 -20.46
CA SER A 35 -11.54 6.20 -20.41
C SER A 35 -11.94 6.62 -18.99
N ASN A 36 -12.31 5.66 -18.15
CA ASN A 36 -12.82 5.93 -16.81
C ASN A 36 -11.70 6.16 -15.78
N ILE A 37 -11.38 7.43 -15.55
CA ILE A 37 -10.38 7.88 -14.57
C ILE A 37 -10.80 7.66 -13.11
N LEU A 38 -12.08 7.42 -12.83
CA LEU A 38 -12.57 7.24 -11.45
C LEU A 38 -12.20 5.86 -10.90
N ILE A 39 -12.08 4.84 -11.75
CA ILE A 39 -11.78 3.47 -11.31
C ILE A 39 -10.41 3.37 -10.62
N PRO A 40 -9.31 3.94 -11.16
CA PRO A 40 -8.05 4.05 -10.43
C PRO A 40 -8.16 4.89 -9.15
N ALA A 41 -8.93 5.97 -9.15
CA ALA A 41 -9.08 6.83 -7.97
C ALA A 41 -9.75 6.10 -6.79
N ILE A 42 -10.80 5.32 -7.06
CA ILE A 42 -11.50 4.51 -6.05
C ILE A 42 -10.56 3.50 -5.41
N TYR A 43 -9.67 2.87 -6.19
CA TYR A 43 -8.65 1.97 -5.66
C TYR A 43 -7.78 2.65 -4.59
N TYR A 44 -7.27 3.85 -4.87
CA TYR A 44 -6.43 4.58 -3.91
C TYR A 44 -7.19 5.01 -2.66
N VAL A 45 -8.49 5.33 -2.79
CA VAL A 45 -9.35 5.62 -1.63
C VAL A 45 -9.47 4.39 -0.73
N ILE A 46 -9.77 3.22 -1.30
CA ILE A 46 -9.88 1.98 -0.52
C ILE A 46 -8.52 1.60 0.09
N LEU A 47 -7.44 1.74 -0.67
CA LEU A 47 -6.07 1.47 -0.19
C LEU A 47 -5.71 2.35 1.01
N THR A 48 -6.09 3.63 0.98
CA THR A 48 -5.95 4.58 2.09
C THR A 48 -6.68 4.05 3.33
N PHE A 49 -7.91 3.54 3.21
CA PHE A 49 -8.61 2.93 4.34
C PHE A 49 -7.91 1.67 4.87
N LEU A 50 -7.43 0.77 3.99
CA LEU A 50 -6.71 -0.43 4.42
C LEU A 50 -5.45 -0.09 5.22
N TRP A 51 -4.69 0.92 4.79
CA TRP A 51 -3.55 1.43 5.55
C TRP A 51 -3.95 1.99 6.90
N ALA A 52 -5.04 2.77 6.96
CA ALA A 52 -5.55 3.28 8.24
C ALA A 52 -5.92 2.13 9.20
N ILE A 53 -6.61 1.09 8.70
CA ILE A 53 -7.00 -0.07 9.52
C ILE A 53 -5.77 -0.84 9.98
N ALA A 54 -4.74 -0.99 9.15
CA ALA A 54 -3.47 -1.62 9.53
C ALA A 54 -2.80 -0.91 10.71
N PHE A 55 -2.78 0.43 10.70
CA PHE A 55 -2.26 1.22 11.82
C PHE A 55 -3.13 1.12 13.07
N VAL A 56 -4.47 1.14 12.93
CA VAL A 56 -5.39 0.94 14.05
C VAL A 56 -5.16 -0.41 14.71
N ASP A 57 -5.05 -1.46 13.91
CA ASP A 57 -4.84 -2.82 14.39
C ASP A 57 -3.48 -2.98 15.09
N LYS A 58 -2.42 -2.40 14.50
CA LYS A 58 -1.11 -2.35 15.16
C LYS A 58 -1.19 -1.61 16.50
N LYS A 59 -1.85 -0.46 16.56
CA LYS A 59 -2.03 0.29 17.81
C LYS A 59 -2.76 -0.52 18.87
N LYS A 60 -3.86 -1.20 18.49
CA LYS A 60 -4.62 -2.07 19.39
C LYS A 60 -3.77 -3.20 19.97
N SER A 61 -2.86 -3.77 19.17
CA SER A 61 -1.97 -4.84 19.63
C SER A 61 -0.95 -4.41 20.69
N LEU A 62 -0.69 -3.10 20.84
CA LEU A 62 0.24 -2.59 21.86
C LEU A 62 -0.38 -2.64 23.28
N GLY A 63 -1.69 -2.90 23.37
CA GLY A 63 -2.43 -2.95 24.63
C GLY A 63 -3.18 -1.66 24.95
N LYS A 64 -4.13 -1.76 25.89
CA LYS A 64 -4.94 -0.62 26.34
C LYS A 64 -4.05 0.44 27.00
N GLY A 65 -4.21 1.70 26.59
CA GLY A 65 -3.45 2.83 27.15
C GLY A 65 -2.01 2.95 26.66
N ALA A 66 -1.57 2.11 25.71
CA ALA A 66 -0.21 2.17 25.18
C ALA A 66 0.07 3.51 24.48
N VAL A 67 1.20 4.11 24.81
CA VAL A 67 1.73 5.29 24.12
C VAL A 67 2.43 4.82 22.85
N TRP A 68 1.93 5.25 21.69
CA TRP A 68 2.56 4.95 20.41
C TRP A 68 3.27 6.20 19.88
N GLU A 69 4.58 6.24 20.06
CA GLU A 69 5.41 7.35 19.57
C GLU A 69 5.48 7.37 18.04
N PHE A 70 5.63 8.58 17.48
CA PHE A 70 5.76 8.78 16.03
C PHE A 70 6.86 7.90 15.42
N LYS A 71 8.05 7.84 16.04
CA LYS A 71 9.18 7.03 15.54
C LYS A 71 8.83 5.56 15.44
N SER A 72 8.13 5.02 16.43
CA SER A 72 7.71 3.62 16.48
C SER A 72 6.58 3.33 15.50
N ALA A 73 5.64 4.26 15.32
CA ALA A 73 4.56 4.15 14.32
C ALA A 73 5.09 4.26 12.89
N PHE A 74 6.03 5.17 12.65
CA PHE A 74 6.69 5.34 11.36
C PHE A 74 7.50 4.10 10.99
N LYS A 75 8.22 3.51 11.95
CA LYS A 75 8.95 2.25 11.74
C LYS A 75 8.02 1.11 11.33
N PHE A 76 6.83 1.00 11.93
CA PHE A 76 5.82 0.02 11.50
C PHE A 76 5.42 0.24 10.04
N GLY A 77 5.12 1.49 9.67
CA GLY A 77 4.79 1.85 8.29
C GLY A 77 5.90 1.48 7.31
N LEU A 78 7.17 1.78 7.63
CA LEU A 78 8.31 1.43 6.79
C LEU A 78 8.50 -0.09 6.60
N ILE A 79 8.30 -0.88 7.66
CA ILE A 79 8.37 -2.35 7.53
C ILE A 79 7.25 -2.85 6.63
N LEU A 80 6.02 -2.33 6.80
CA LEU A 80 4.89 -2.65 5.93
C LEU A 80 5.17 -2.25 4.47
N THR A 81 5.76 -1.08 4.23
CA THR A 81 6.22 -0.64 2.90
C THR A 81 7.20 -1.61 2.29
N GLY A 82 8.22 -2.04 3.04
CA GLY A 82 9.21 -3.01 2.57
C GLY A 82 8.57 -4.33 2.16
N LEU A 83 7.64 -4.85 2.97
CA LEU A 83 6.91 -6.08 2.65
C LEU A 83 6.04 -5.94 1.39
N LEU A 84 5.31 -4.84 1.26
CA LEU A 84 4.50 -4.56 0.06
C LEU A 84 5.36 -4.38 -1.19
N THR A 85 6.54 -3.78 -1.05
CA THR A 85 7.50 -3.62 -2.15
C THR A 85 8.00 -4.98 -2.65
N ILE A 86 8.29 -5.91 -1.73
CA ILE A 86 8.70 -7.28 -2.07
C ILE A 86 7.55 -8.08 -2.71
N LEU A 87 6.32 -7.89 -2.24
CA LEU A 87 5.15 -8.57 -2.77
C LEU A 87 4.63 -7.97 -4.09
N SER A 88 4.96 -6.72 -4.39
CA SER A 88 4.47 -5.99 -5.58
C SER A 88 4.81 -6.73 -6.89
N PRO A 89 6.07 -7.16 -7.16
CA PRO A 89 6.38 -7.93 -8.38
C PRO A 89 5.54 -9.20 -8.52
N ILE A 90 5.33 -9.93 -7.43
CA ILE A 90 4.53 -11.17 -7.42
C ILE A 90 3.07 -10.85 -7.78
N ALA A 91 2.49 -9.82 -7.15
CA ALA A 91 1.14 -9.38 -7.44
C ALA A 91 0.98 -8.91 -8.90
N GLN A 92 1.95 -8.15 -9.41
CA GLN A 92 1.91 -7.69 -10.80
C GLN A 92 2.02 -8.83 -11.80
N TYR A 93 2.86 -9.82 -11.52
CA TYR A 93 2.95 -11.01 -12.35
C TYR A 93 1.61 -11.74 -12.41
N ILE A 94 0.96 -11.98 -11.27
CA ILE A 94 -0.38 -12.57 -11.21
C ILE A 94 -1.39 -11.73 -12.00
N ILE A 95 -1.35 -10.40 -11.86
CA ILE A 95 -2.29 -9.50 -12.51
C ILE A 95 -2.15 -9.52 -14.03
N TYR A 96 -0.93 -9.37 -14.53
CA TYR A 96 -0.70 -9.21 -15.96
C TYR A 96 -0.55 -10.52 -16.71
N GLU A 97 -0.16 -11.61 -16.06
CA GLU A 97 -0.01 -12.91 -16.74
C GLU A 97 -1.26 -13.78 -16.61
N ASN A 98 -1.92 -13.77 -15.44
CA ASN A 98 -3.05 -14.67 -15.17
C ASN A 98 -4.40 -13.96 -15.25
N ILE A 99 -4.52 -12.76 -14.68
CA ILE A 99 -5.81 -12.06 -14.59
C ILE A 99 -6.13 -11.31 -15.89
N SER A 100 -5.15 -10.63 -16.47
CA SER A 100 -5.35 -9.72 -17.60
C SER A 100 -4.17 -9.79 -18.59
N PRO A 101 -4.00 -10.92 -19.30
CA PRO A 101 -2.90 -11.13 -20.25
C PRO A 101 -2.83 -10.06 -21.35
N ASP A 102 -3.99 -9.59 -21.81
CA ASP A 102 -4.08 -8.58 -22.88
C ASP A 102 -3.97 -7.13 -22.39
N TYR A 103 -3.75 -6.89 -21.09
CA TYR A 103 -3.79 -5.54 -20.50
C TYR A 103 -2.89 -4.55 -21.25
N PHE A 104 -1.64 -4.93 -21.49
CA PHE A 104 -0.65 -4.07 -22.12
C PHE A 104 -1.01 -3.78 -23.57
N ASN A 105 -1.42 -4.81 -24.33
CA ASN A 105 -1.86 -4.65 -25.72
C ASN A 105 -3.07 -3.71 -25.80
N ASN A 106 -4.09 -3.92 -24.95
CA ASN A 106 -5.28 -3.05 -24.91
C ASN A 106 -4.91 -1.61 -24.59
N MET A 107 -3.97 -1.38 -23.66
CA MET A 107 -3.50 -0.05 -23.30
C MET A 107 -2.77 0.63 -24.47
N ILE A 108 -1.92 -0.12 -25.19
CA ILE A 108 -1.21 0.38 -26.36
C ILE A 108 -2.21 0.80 -27.45
N GLU A 109 -3.17 -0.06 -27.80
CA GLU A 109 -4.20 0.27 -28.81
C GLU A 109 -5.02 1.50 -28.40
N TYR A 110 -5.43 1.57 -27.14
CA TYR A 110 -6.18 2.71 -26.61
C TYR A 110 -5.39 4.04 -26.72
N GLN A 111 -4.09 4.01 -26.46
CA GLN A 111 -3.24 5.21 -26.55
C GLN A 111 -2.89 5.55 -28.00
N MET A 112 -2.70 4.54 -28.86
CA MET A 112 -2.53 4.71 -30.31
C MET A 112 -3.74 5.41 -30.93
N ALA A 113 -4.96 5.04 -30.53
CA ALA A 113 -6.19 5.69 -31.00
C ALA A 113 -6.27 7.19 -30.65
N LYS A 114 -5.50 7.67 -29.67
CA LYS A 114 -5.40 9.09 -29.32
C LYS A 114 -4.36 9.86 -30.14
N GLY A 115 -3.52 9.18 -30.92
CA GLY A 115 -2.61 9.77 -31.91
C GLY A 115 -1.43 10.58 -31.35
N ARG A 116 -1.08 10.44 -30.06
CA ARG A 116 -0.05 11.28 -29.41
C ARG A 116 1.34 10.62 -29.31
N GLN A 117 1.44 9.33 -29.59
CA GLN A 117 2.65 8.53 -29.36
C GLN A 117 2.81 7.47 -30.46
N THR A 118 4.03 7.01 -30.70
CA THR A 118 4.31 5.90 -31.62
C THR A 118 4.15 4.57 -30.91
N ARG A 119 3.80 3.49 -31.63
CA ARG A 119 3.69 2.14 -31.07
C ARG A 119 4.99 1.70 -30.39
N GLU A 120 6.13 1.93 -31.03
CA GLU A 120 7.45 1.63 -30.47
C GLU A 120 7.66 2.30 -29.10
N SER A 121 7.32 3.60 -28.98
CA SER A 121 7.45 4.31 -27.69
C SER A 121 6.53 3.77 -26.60
N LEU A 122 5.35 3.27 -26.99
CA LEU A 122 4.36 2.72 -26.06
C LEU A 122 4.77 1.32 -25.58
N GLU A 123 5.31 0.47 -26.44
CA GLU A 123 5.81 -0.87 -26.08
C GLU A 123 6.94 -0.81 -25.05
N LEU A 124 7.75 0.25 -25.05
CA LEU A 124 8.82 0.47 -24.07
C LEU A 124 8.29 0.74 -22.64
N ILE A 125 7.09 1.32 -22.50
CA ILE A 125 6.49 1.71 -21.21
C ILE A 125 5.29 0.86 -20.80
N HIS A 126 4.64 0.18 -21.74
CA HIS A 126 3.52 -0.72 -21.50
C HIS A 126 3.96 -2.17 -21.66
N ASN A 127 4.81 -2.61 -20.73
CA ASN A 127 5.24 -3.99 -20.60
C ASN A 127 5.41 -4.36 -19.12
N ILE A 128 5.47 -5.67 -18.84
CA ILE A 128 5.55 -6.18 -17.48
C ILE A 128 6.82 -5.74 -16.75
N ASN A 129 7.96 -5.66 -17.44
CA ASN A 129 9.22 -5.24 -16.83
C ASN A 129 9.16 -3.78 -16.37
N PHE A 130 8.59 -2.90 -17.19
CA PHE A 130 8.36 -1.51 -16.82
C PHE A 130 7.35 -1.39 -15.69
N ALA A 131 6.24 -2.12 -15.77
CA ALA A 131 5.22 -2.13 -14.73
C ALA A 131 5.79 -2.55 -13.37
N ILE A 132 6.64 -3.59 -13.33
CA ILE A 132 7.24 -4.09 -12.09
C ILE A 132 8.16 -3.04 -11.49
N ARG A 133 9.03 -2.41 -12.30
CA ARG A 133 9.91 -1.32 -11.84
C ARG A 133 9.10 -0.16 -11.29
N GLN A 134 8.07 0.28 -12.02
CA GLN A 134 7.18 1.35 -11.56
C GLN A 134 6.44 0.96 -10.29
N GLY A 135 6.01 -0.29 -10.16
CA GLY A 135 5.34 -0.80 -8.96
C GLY A 135 6.23 -0.74 -7.73
N VAL A 136 7.48 -1.16 -7.87
CA VAL A 136 8.48 -1.11 -6.78
C VAL A 136 8.74 0.34 -6.39
N MET A 137 9.01 1.22 -7.37
CA MET A 137 9.23 2.65 -7.10
C MET A 137 8.02 3.30 -6.43
N ASN A 138 6.82 3.07 -6.96
CA ASN A 138 5.58 3.62 -6.42
C ASN A 138 5.27 3.08 -5.02
N SER A 139 5.51 1.80 -4.77
CA SER A 139 5.32 1.19 -3.43
C SER A 139 6.26 1.81 -2.39
N LEU A 140 7.52 2.06 -2.75
CA LEU A 140 8.47 2.73 -1.86
C LEU A 140 8.07 4.19 -1.61
N SER A 141 7.82 4.95 -2.67
CA SER A 141 7.46 6.38 -2.56
C SER A 141 6.16 6.61 -1.81
N LEU A 142 5.06 5.99 -2.24
CA LEU A 142 3.76 6.13 -1.57
C LEU A 142 3.77 5.48 -0.19
N GLY A 143 4.48 4.36 -0.03
CA GLY A 143 4.58 3.67 1.25
C GLY A 143 5.23 4.54 2.32
N VAL A 144 6.29 5.27 2.00
CA VAL A 144 6.91 6.24 2.93
C VAL A 144 5.95 7.37 3.27
N ILE A 145 5.21 7.89 2.29
CA ILE A 145 4.20 8.95 2.50
C ILE A 145 3.10 8.45 3.44
N TYR A 146 2.53 7.27 3.19
CA TYR A 146 1.53 6.67 4.06
C TYR A 146 2.09 6.34 5.45
N ALA A 147 3.32 5.84 5.54
CA ALA A 147 3.97 5.60 6.82
C ALA A 147 4.05 6.89 7.65
N ALA A 148 4.48 8.01 7.06
CA ALA A 148 4.58 9.29 7.73
C ALA A 148 3.19 9.85 8.11
N LEU A 149 2.25 9.84 7.16
CA LEU A 149 0.87 10.30 7.35
C LEU A 149 0.19 9.56 8.51
N TYR A 150 0.17 8.23 8.47
CA TYR A 150 -0.52 7.44 9.49
C TYR A 150 0.22 7.38 10.81
N ALA A 151 1.56 7.45 10.81
CA ALA A 151 2.30 7.66 12.05
C ALA A 151 1.90 8.98 12.71
N TRP A 152 1.70 10.05 11.93
CA TRP A 152 1.25 11.34 12.45
C TRP A 152 -0.20 11.31 12.94
N VAL A 153 -1.11 10.64 12.22
CA VAL A 153 -2.52 10.51 12.59
C VAL A 153 -2.70 9.65 13.84
N PHE A 154 -1.99 8.51 13.94
CA PHE A 154 -2.24 7.51 14.97
C PHE A 154 -1.29 7.57 16.17
N LYS A 155 -0.24 8.40 16.14
CA LYS A 155 0.60 8.62 17.33
C LYS A 155 -0.25 9.03 18.54
N THR A 156 0.12 8.55 19.72
CA THR A 156 -0.53 9.00 20.96
C THR A 156 -0.07 10.42 21.25
N LYS A 157 -1.00 11.34 21.53
CA LYS A 157 -0.64 12.68 21.99
C LYS A 157 0.12 12.53 23.31
N SER A 158 1.34 13.08 23.38
CA SER A 158 2.07 13.17 24.64
C SER A 158 1.30 14.13 25.54
N ASN A 159 0.60 13.60 26.53
CA ASN A 159 -0.03 14.42 27.56
C ASN A 159 0.98 14.47 28.73
N PRO A 160 1.46 15.67 29.14
CA PRO A 160 2.48 15.80 30.19
C PRO A 160 2.10 15.09 31.51
N ASN A 161 0.81 14.91 31.78
CA ASN A 161 0.33 14.17 32.96
C ASN A 161 0.54 12.64 32.86
N THR A 162 0.57 12.06 31.65
CA THR A 162 0.79 10.61 31.47
C THR A 162 2.26 10.24 31.65
N THR A 163 3.17 11.14 31.28
CA THR A 163 4.61 10.98 31.46
C THR A 163 4.98 10.91 32.94
N ASN A 164 4.33 11.74 33.77
CA ASN A 164 4.52 11.73 35.23
C ASN A 164 4.05 10.42 35.89
N ILE A 165 2.99 9.78 35.39
CA ILE A 165 2.50 8.50 35.92
C ILE A 165 3.48 7.36 35.60
N VAL A 166 4.04 7.32 34.38
CA VAL A 166 5.00 6.29 33.96
C VAL A 166 6.33 6.43 34.70
N VAL A 167 6.83 7.66 34.87
CA VAL A 167 8.06 7.96 35.64
C VAL A 167 7.90 7.64 37.13
N ASN A 168 6.74 7.92 37.72
CA ASN A 168 6.51 7.59 39.13
C ASN A 168 6.36 6.10 39.37
N ASN A 169 5.72 5.36 38.45
CA ASN A 169 5.61 3.89 38.56
C ASN A 169 6.94 3.16 38.34
N THR A 170 7.88 3.73 37.59
CA THR A 170 9.23 3.17 37.42
C THR A 170 10.15 3.48 38.61
N LYS A 171 9.96 4.60 39.30
CA LYS A 171 10.66 4.90 40.56
C LYS A 171 10.16 4.07 41.75
N LYS A 172 8.86 3.74 41.83
CA LYS A 172 8.30 2.91 42.91
C LYS A 172 8.65 1.41 42.82
N ARG A 173 9.30 0.97 41.74
CA ARG A 173 9.68 -0.44 41.50
C ARG A 173 11.18 -0.70 41.65
N LYS A 174 11.96 0.28 42.10
CA LYS A 174 13.33 0.10 42.61
C LYS A 174 13.30 0.24 44.12
#